data_AF-A0A6A5K983-F1
#
_entry.id   AF-A0A6A5K983-F1
#
_cell.length_a   1.000
_cell.length_b   1.000
_cell.length_c   1.000
_cell.angle_alpha   90.00
_cell.angle_beta   90.00
_cell.angle_gamma   90.00
#
_symmetry.space_group_name_H-M   'P 1'
#
loop_
_entity.id
_entity.type
_entity.pdbx_description
1 polymer ?
#
loop_
_entity_poly.entity_id
_entity_poly.type
_entity_poly.pdbx_seq_one_letter_code
_entity_poly.pdbx_strand_id
1 'polypeptide(L)'
;MVSRLRFAEGVSIQEDLVDDSTGVTPMVGLCTPLSLKTRFLCRLSELLAADVTIQEENDNTSSMEIFVSRKKTSLHPRIELDEELRKFVPSLEEAMGAIASTQGPRHDDAIEDLWDSVLGFSYGNIDHVVHSLQQAFDRNQGEFEDLVTKMIGMDNVETKVDQELGDRVILLRHAIDAYDGSMKELNVLIHQASEMTRVLLNIKDRFRYLLGKARFGNELYQLICTLGFPERVYSTLVRAAKAQKTFKHVSFHVRPLSPPTPATSVALVARKKTRSRPQRMPQKQYLSKPMKRYKAAALPQPTPPPPPFGLDPLMDTVQPYLPPEDRGLGLIRLQPATKQATIELIGTVLRGNILPIRTTAWYAFGFVTTKDEDAERDLAGLYAAIVKEAEDPQTIFQELLHALETHKLPTLFDTKQYPNFRTPFPYLEPFLTAQPSQRFTVWRLRQFIYHPTDTDPPPCLQRDYGFRFCKQREEVERLKAIYKQMLQKLGPVEVHNACYHGTLYVTAIKNGLNIEARNQRLMVNDASSPHVGFDDEAGLEGVQGRLFKRRVKL
;
A
#
# COMPACT_ATOMS: atom_id res chain seq x y z
N MET A 1 -1.83 39.03 -10.41
CA MET A 1 -0.68 38.87 -9.50
C MET A 1 -0.81 37.48 -8.88
N VAL A 2 -0.28 36.46 -9.58
CA VAL A 2 -0.56 35.04 -9.30
C VAL A 2 0.43 34.54 -8.26
N SER A 3 -0.06 34.35 -7.03
CA SER A 3 0.70 33.76 -5.93
C SER A 3 0.95 32.29 -6.22
N ARG A 4 2.11 31.97 -6.81
CA ARG A 4 2.59 30.58 -6.93
C ARG A 4 2.72 30.01 -5.52
N LEU A 5 1.82 29.10 -5.14
CA LEU A 5 2.02 28.15 -4.05
C LEU A 5 3.21 27.25 -4.45
N ARG A 6 4.44 27.72 -4.21
CA ARG A 6 5.59 26.84 -4.12
C ARG A 6 5.45 26.08 -2.81
N PHE A 7 4.93 24.86 -2.86
CA PHE A 7 5.26 23.89 -1.83
C PHE A 7 6.78 23.80 -1.75
N ALA A 8 7.30 23.91 -0.52
CA ALA A 8 8.72 23.80 -0.26
C ALA A 8 9.24 22.48 -0.85
N GLU A 9 10.46 22.53 -1.38
CA GLU A 9 11.18 21.38 -1.89
C GLU A 9 11.08 20.18 -0.96
N GLY A 10 10.62 19.06 -1.51
CA GLY A 10 10.68 17.75 -0.88
C GLY A 10 9.52 17.43 0.05
N VAL A 11 8.41 16.97 -0.52
CA VAL A 11 7.68 15.87 0.13
C VAL A 11 8.76 14.82 0.47
N SER A 12 8.85 14.37 1.71
CA SER A 12 9.63 13.17 2.05
C SER A 12 8.83 11.97 1.54
N ILE A 13 8.80 11.83 0.21
CA ILE A 13 7.90 10.98 -0.57
C ILE A 13 7.94 9.53 -0.09
N GLN A 14 9.06 9.10 0.50
CA GLN A 14 9.24 7.71 0.89
C GLN A 14 8.50 7.34 2.20
N GLU A 15 8.32 8.28 3.13
CA GLU A 15 7.55 8.06 4.36
C GLU A 15 6.06 8.41 4.18
N ASP A 16 5.73 9.28 3.23
CA ASP A 16 4.34 9.69 2.97
C ASP A 16 3.50 8.63 2.23
N LEU A 17 4.12 7.64 1.57
CA LEU A 17 3.37 6.56 0.91
C LEU A 17 2.93 5.42 1.85
N VAL A 18 3.15 5.60 3.15
CA VAL A 18 2.80 4.60 4.16
C VAL A 18 1.28 4.54 4.34
N ASP A 19 0.70 3.36 4.09
CA ASP A 19 -0.73 3.15 4.25
C ASP A 19 -1.14 2.95 5.72
N ASP A 20 -1.90 3.89 6.25
CA ASP A 20 -2.49 3.82 7.59
C ASP A 20 -3.92 3.26 7.62
N SER A 21 -4.53 3.00 6.46
CA SER A 21 -5.91 2.49 6.37
C SER A 21 -6.06 1.03 6.79
N THR A 22 -4.98 0.25 6.78
CA THR A 22 -4.99 -1.20 7.09
C THR A 22 -4.88 -1.50 8.59
N GLY A 23 -4.59 -0.51 9.43
CA GLY A 23 -4.34 -0.70 10.87
C GLY A 23 -3.02 -1.44 11.19
N VAL A 24 -2.27 -1.92 10.18
CA VAL A 24 -0.98 -2.60 10.34
C VAL A 24 0.12 -1.59 10.62
N THR A 25 0.93 -1.78 11.68
CA THR A 25 2.04 -0.87 11.98
C THR A 25 3.11 -1.00 10.91
N PRO A 26 3.33 0.05 10.10
CA PRO A 26 4.24 -0.04 8.98
C PRO A 26 5.68 -0.02 9.51
N MET A 27 6.53 -0.84 8.91
CA MET A 27 7.90 -1.04 9.36
C MET A 27 8.87 -0.45 8.32
N VAL A 28 9.85 0.36 8.75
CA VAL A 28 10.97 0.74 7.87
C VAL A 28 11.91 -0.45 7.77
N GLY A 29 11.78 -1.22 6.68
CA GLY A 29 12.34 -2.57 6.62
C GLY A 29 11.68 -3.48 7.65
N LEU A 30 12.44 -4.28 8.41
CA LEU A 30 11.89 -5.26 9.36
C LEU A 30 12.08 -4.88 10.85
N CYS A 31 12.72 -3.75 11.17
CA CYS A 31 13.32 -3.56 12.50
C CYS A 31 12.81 -2.34 13.28
N THR A 32 12.25 -1.33 12.61
CA THR A 32 11.80 -0.12 13.29
C THR A 32 10.37 0.16 12.91
N PRO A 33 9.41 0.03 13.85
CA PRO A 33 8.05 0.48 13.60
C PRO A 33 8.09 1.97 13.31
N LEU A 34 7.49 2.36 12.19
CA LEU A 34 7.30 3.77 11.92
C LEU A 34 6.35 4.32 12.97
N SER A 35 6.81 5.35 13.66
CA SER A 35 6.03 6.03 14.68
C SER A 35 4.76 6.63 14.06
N LEU A 36 3.60 6.11 14.50
CA LEU A 36 2.29 6.68 14.13
C LEU A 36 2.20 8.14 14.58
N LYS A 37 2.77 8.48 15.73
CA LYS A 37 2.86 9.87 16.24
C LYS A 37 3.64 10.77 15.29
N THR A 38 4.77 10.30 14.75
CA THR A 38 5.57 11.08 13.80
C THR A 38 4.82 11.29 12.49
N ARG A 39 4.20 10.24 11.94
CA ARG A 39 3.37 10.37 10.71
C ARG A 39 2.18 11.30 10.92
N PHE A 40 1.49 11.17 12.05
CA PHE A 40 0.40 12.06 12.45
C PHE A 40 0.83 13.52 12.44
N LEU A 41 1.94 13.85 13.13
CA LEU A 41 2.47 15.21 13.19
C LEU A 41 2.89 15.73 11.82
N CYS A 42 3.60 14.93 11.02
CA CYS A 42 4.07 15.32 9.69
C CYS A 42 2.89 15.59 8.74
N ARG A 43 1.94 14.65 8.65
CA ARG A 43 0.78 14.76 7.75
C ARG A 43 -0.15 15.89 8.15
N LEU A 44 -0.39 16.07 9.45
CA LEU A 44 -1.17 17.20 9.94
C LEU A 44 -0.45 18.53 9.71
N SER A 45 0.86 18.59 9.93
CA SER A 45 1.68 19.78 9.63
C SER A 45 1.63 20.19 8.16
N GLU A 46 1.66 19.20 7.26
CA GLU A 46 1.59 19.41 5.83
C GLU A 46 0.18 19.81 5.37
N LEU A 47 -0.87 19.15 5.85
CA LEU A 47 -2.27 19.54 5.61
C LEU A 47 -2.50 21.00 6.01
N LEU A 48 -2.14 21.36 7.25
CA LEU A 48 -2.39 22.69 7.80
C LEU A 48 -1.40 23.77 7.29
N ALA A 49 -0.38 23.37 6.53
CA ALA A 49 0.76 24.21 6.17
C ALA A 49 1.38 24.94 7.40
N ALA A 50 1.43 24.26 8.54
CA ALA A 50 1.79 24.80 9.86
C ALA A 50 2.75 23.86 10.61
N ASP A 51 3.54 24.37 11.53
CA ASP A 51 4.34 23.57 12.47
C ASP A 51 3.41 23.04 13.57
N VAL A 52 3.39 21.71 13.74
CA VAL A 52 2.52 21.03 14.70
C VAL A 52 3.37 20.27 15.72
N THR A 53 3.09 20.46 17.01
CA THR A 53 3.79 19.78 18.11
C THR A 53 2.80 19.27 19.14
N ILE A 54 3.03 18.07 19.66
CA ILE A 54 2.27 17.51 20.79
C ILE A 54 3.05 17.78 22.08
N GLN A 55 2.37 18.31 23.10
CA GLN A 55 2.90 18.36 24.46
C GLN A 55 2.24 17.22 25.25
N GLU A 56 3.06 16.25 25.66
CA GLU A 56 2.64 15.23 26.63
C GLU A 56 3.08 15.75 28.01
N GLU A 57 2.12 16.13 28.85
CA GLU A 57 2.42 16.46 30.24
C GLU A 57 2.87 15.19 30.99
N ASN A 58 3.93 15.32 31.79
CA ASN A 58 4.56 14.21 32.50
C ASN A 58 3.73 13.66 33.69
N ASP A 59 2.55 14.22 33.99
CA ASP A 59 1.78 13.90 35.18
C ASP A 59 0.30 13.64 34.86
N ASN A 60 -0.10 12.36 34.85
CA ASN A 60 -1.48 11.84 35.05
C ASN A 60 -2.66 12.46 34.26
N THR A 61 -2.47 13.42 33.36
CA THR A 61 -3.56 14.03 32.61
C THR A 61 -3.95 13.13 31.43
N SER A 62 -5.22 12.74 31.38
CA SER A 62 -5.79 11.93 30.28
C SER A 62 -6.09 12.77 29.02
N SER A 63 -5.46 13.93 28.87
CA SER A 63 -5.69 14.90 27.79
C SER A 63 -4.47 15.05 26.88
N MET A 64 -4.72 15.34 25.60
CA MET A 64 -3.68 15.58 24.60
C MET A 64 -3.74 17.04 24.13
N GLU A 65 -2.64 17.78 24.28
CA GLU A 65 -2.53 19.15 23.78
C GLU A 65 -1.70 19.21 22.49
N ILE A 66 -2.32 19.71 21.43
CA ILE A 66 -1.70 19.86 20.11
C ILE A 66 -1.54 21.35 19.80
N PHE A 67 -0.30 21.81 19.70
CA PHE A 67 0.01 23.19 19.35
C PHE A 67 0.25 23.31 17.85
N VAL A 68 -0.51 24.21 17.22
CA VAL A 68 -0.37 24.57 15.81
C VAL A 68 0.19 25.98 15.72
N SER A 69 1.34 26.13 15.06
CA SER A 69 2.03 27.40 14.88
C SER A 69 2.44 27.59 13.43
N ARG A 70 2.59 28.83 12.95
CA ARG A 70 2.96 29.05 11.54
C ARG A 70 4.38 28.59 11.26
N LYS A 71 4.60 27.98 10.08
CA LYS A 71 5.94 27.67 9.58
C LYS A 71 6.80 28.93 9.52
N LYS A 72 7.97 28.90 10.15
CA LYS A 72 8.93 30.03 10.21
C LYS A 72 9.36 30.58 8.84
N THR A 73 9.21 29.79 7.79
CA THR A 73 9.54 30.16 6.40
C THR A 73 8.48 31.03 5.72
N SER A 74 7.31 31.22 6.34
CA SER A 74 6.25 32.08 5.79
C SER A 74 6.51 33.55 6.11
N LEU A 75 7.09 34.28 5.14
CA LEU A 75 7.42 35.71 5.27
C LEU A 75 6.20 36.66 5.33
N HIS A 76 4.99 36.17 5.02
CA HIS A 76 3.78 37.01 4.92
C HIS A 76 2.61 36.41 5.70
N PRO A 77 1.86 37.23 6.47
CA PRO A 77 0.65 36.78 7.14
C PRO A 77 -0.40 36.33 6.14
N ARG A 78 -0.81 35.06 6.21
CA ARG A 78 -1.98 34.54 5.48
C ARG A 78 -3.19 34.60 6.42
N ILE A 79 -3.87 35.73 6.43
CA ILE A 79 -5.03 35.97 7.30
C ILE A 79 -6.18 35.00 6.96
N GLU A 80 -6.40 34.73 5.67
CA GLU A 80 -7.42 33.80 5.18
C GLU A 80 -7.17 32.36 5.70
N LEU A 81 -5.92 31.90 5.63
CA LEU A 81 -5.55 30.58 6.15
C LEU A 81 -5.76 30.47 7.67
N ASP A 82 -5.50 31.54 8.43
CA ASP A 82 -5.78 31.53 9.88
C ASP A 82 -7.29 31.44 10.18
N GLU A 83 -8.14 32.06 9.35
CA GLU A 83 -9.59 31.96 9.49
C GLU A 83 -10.12 30.57 9.13
N GLU A 84 -9.59 29.96 8.07
CA GLU A 84 -9.90 28.57 7.70
C GLU A 84 -9.44 27.59 8.78
N LEU A 85 -8.23 27.75 9.30
CA LEU A 85 -7.70 26.95 10.40
C LEU A 85 -8.59 27.06 11.65
N ARG A 86 -9.04 28.27 12.01
CA ARG A 86 -9.95 28.45 13.16
C ARG A 86 -11.32 27.80 12.97
N LYS A 87 -11.77 27.61 11.73
CA LYS A 87 -13.02 26.89 11.42
C LYS A 87 -12.81 25.38 11.39
N PHE A 88 -11.68 24.92 10.85
CA PHE A 88 -11.37 23.51 10.68
C PHE A 88 -10.99 22.81 12.01
N VAL A 89 -10.21 23.48 12.85
CA VAL A 89 -9.66 22.89 14.08
C VAL A 89 -10.74 22.39 15.06
N PRO A 90 -11.83 23.13 15.35
CA PRO A 90 -12.89 22.63 16.23
C PRO A 90 -13.56 21.35 15.70
N SER A 91 -13.83 21.27 14.39
CA SER A 91 -14.41 20.06 13.77
C SER A 91 -13.45 18.87 13.86
N LEU A 92 -12.15 19.11 13.67
CA LEU A 92 -11.12 18.10 13.84
C LEU A 92 -11.05 17.60 15.29
N GLU A 93 -11.10 18.50 16.28
CA GLU A 93 -11.10 18.18 17.71
C GLU A 93 -12.30 17.30 18.09
N GLU A 94 -13.50 17.72 17.68
CA GLU A 94 -14.76 17.00 17.94
C GLU A 94 -14.75 15.60 17.32
N ALA A 95 -14.42 15.49 16.02
CA ALA A 95 -14.44 14.22 15.31
C ALA A 95 -13.40 13.23 15.86
N MET A 96 -12.16 13.69 16.13
CA MET A 96 -11.12 12.84 16.72
C MET A 96 -11.48 12.38 18.14
N GLY A 97 -12.06 13.27 18.96
CA GLY A 97 -12.55 12.93 20.29
C GLY A 97 -13.66 11.89 20.26
N ALA A 98 -14.60 12.01 19.31
CA ALA A 98 -15.69 11.06 19.11
C ALA A 98 -15.18 9.67 18.65
N ILE A 99 -14.27 9.63 17.68
CA ILE A 99 -13.62 8.40 17.18
C ILE A 99 -12.90 7.67 18.33
N ALA A 100 -12.19 8.41 19.19
CA ALA A 100 -11.48 7.82 20.33
C ALA A 100 -12.43 7.33 21.45
N SER A 101 -13.66 7.86 21.52
CA SER A 101 -14.59 7.65 22.63
C SER A 101 -15.55 6.47 22.46
N THR A 102 -15.85 6.04 21.24
CA THR A 102 -16.99 5.15 20.97
C THR A 102 -16.69 3.98 20.02
N GLN A 103 -17.41 2.86 20.20
CA GLN A 103 -17.65 1.83 19.18
C GLN A 103 -19.17 1.80 18.93
N GLY A 104 -19.63 1.89 17.67
CA GLY A 104 -21.06 1.89 17.30
C GLY A 104 -21.43 2.93 16.22
N PRO A 105 -22.72 3.17 15.93
CA PRO A 105 -23.15 4.04 14.80
C PRO A 105 -22.61 5.47 14.85
N ARG A 106 -22.52 6.05 16.06
CA ARG A 106 -21.93 7.39 16.27
C ARG A 106 -20.45 7.48 15.93
N HIS A 107 -19.74 6.35 15.92
CA HIS A 107 -18.34 6.30 15.53
C HIS A 107 -18.21 6.37 14.00
N ASP A 108 -19.13 5.77 13.25
CA ASP A 108 -19.12 5.84 11.79
C ASP A 108 -19.48 7.25 11.32
N ASP A 109 -20.47 7.89 11.95
CA ASP A 109 -20.81 9.31 11.73
C ASP A 109 -19.58 10.21 11.97
N ALA A 110 -18.84 10.01 13.07
CA ALA A 110 -17.65 10.80 13.37
C ALA A 110 -16.49 10.58 12.38
N ILE A 111 -16.39 9.38 11.81
CA ILE A 111 -15.43 9.08 10.75
C ILE A 111 -15.81 9.81 9.46
N GLU A 112 -17.09 9.83 9.10
CA GLU A 112 -17.60 10.59 7.95
C GLU A 112 -17.42 12.10 8.15
N ASP A 113 -17.76 12.64 9.33
CA ASP A 113 -17.59 14.05 9.69
C ASP A 113 -16.12 14.50 9.59
N LEU A 114 -15.19 13.61 10.01
CA LEU A 114 -13.75 13.86 9.86
C LEU A 114 -13.35 13.94 8.38
N TRP A 115 -13.88 13.04 7.55
CA TRP A 115 -13.58 13.04 6.12
C TRP A 115 -14.10 14.30 5.44
N ASP A 116 -15.35 14.67 5.69
CA ASP A 116 -15.96 15.89 5.16
C ASP A 116 -15.19 17.14 5.58
N SER A 117 -14.72 17.18 6.83
CA SER A 117 -13.87 18.27 7.33
C SER A 117 -12.55 18.34 6.56
N VAL A 118 -11.85 17.21 6.39
CA VAL A 118 -10.56 17.15 5.67
C VAL A 118 -10.74 17.53 4.20
N LEU A 119 -11.80 17.04 3.55
CA LEU A 119 -12.13 17.38 2.17
C LEU A 119 -12.46 18.86 2.02
N GLY A 120 -13.32 19.41 2.87
CA GLY A 120 -13.71 20.81 2.84
C GLY A 120 -12.52 21.75 3.02
N PHE A 121 -11.59 21.41 3.91
CA PHE A 121 -10.36 22.16 4.11
C PHE A 121 -9.38 22.04 2.93
N SER A 122 -9.32 20.87 2.28
CA SER A 122 -8.38 20.60 1.20
C SER A 122 -8.88 21.04 -0.17
N TYR A 123 -10.19 21.28 -0.34
CA TYR A 123 -10.87 21.46 -1.63
C TYR A 123 -10.14 22.41 -2.58
N GLY A 124 -9.90 23.66 -2.16
CA GLY A 124 -9.32 24.67 -3.04
C GLY A 124 -7.91 24.34 -3.52
N ASN A 125 -7.13 23.60 -2.71
CA ASN A 125 -5.80 23.14 -3.12
C ASN A 125 -5.90 21.95 -4.09
N ILE A 126 -6.79 20.99 -3.81
CA ILE A 126 -6.90 19.78 -4.63
C ILE A 126 -7.56 20.08 -5.97
N ASP A 127 -8.55 20.96 -6.03
CA ASP A 127 -9.14 21.48 -7.28
C ASP A 127 -8.05 22.05 -8.21
N HIS A 128 -7.16 22.88 -7.67
CA HIS A 128 -6.00 23.38 -8.42
C HIS A 128 -5.06 22.25 -8.89
N VAL A 129 -4.87 21.19 -8.10
CA VAL A 129 -4.07 20.02 -8.48
C VAL A 129 -4.73 19.25 -9.63
N VAL A 130 -6.06 19.10 -9.63
CA VAL A 130 -6.80 18.46 -10.74
C VAL A 130 -6.63 19.26 -12.04
N HIS A 131 -6.77 20.58 -11.99
CA HIS A 131 -6.48 21.43 -13.15
C HIS A 131 -5.02 21.36 -13.59
N SER A 132 -4.08 21.22 -12.65
CA SER A 132 -2.66 21.04 -12.98
C SER A 132 -2.38 19.69 -13.65
N LEU A 133 -3.09 18.63 -13.24
CA LEU A 133 -3.06 17.31 -13.88
C LEU A 133 -3.60 17.40 -15.31
N GLN A 134 -4.76 18.03 -15.50
CA GLN A 134 -5.35 18.26 -16.82
C GLN A 134 -4.35 18.96 -17.75
N GLN A 135 -3.77 20.08 -17.30
CA GLN A 135 -2.73 20.79 -18.04
C GLN A 135 -1.46 19.96 -18.28
N ALA A 136 -1.07 19.07 -17.37
CA ALA A 136 0.09 18.21 -17.55
C ALA A 136 -0.15 17.18 -18.65
N PHE A 137 -1.34 16.59 -18.70
CA PHE A 137 -1.72 15.69 -19.78
C PHE A 137 -1.87 16.44 -21.12
N ASP A 138 -2.52 17.61 -21.16
CA ASP A 138 -2.70 18.38 -22.40
C ASP A 138 -1.36 18.83 -23.00
N ARG A 139 -0.40 19.24 -22.16
CA ARG A 139 0.97 19.60 -22.58
C ARG A 139 1.77 18.40 -23.13
N ASN A 140 1.38 17.17 -22.80
CA ASN A 140 2.04 15.94 -23.22
C ASN A 140 1.06 15.00 -23.92
N GLN A 141 0.12 15.57 -24.69
CA GLN A 141 -0.95 14.82 -25.35
C GLN A 141 -0.38 13.76 -26.31
N GLY A 142 0.66 14.09 -27.08
CA GLY A 142 1.30 13.14 -27.99
C GLY A 142 1.88 11.93 -27.26
N GLU A 143 2.60 12.15 -26.15
CA GLU A 143 3.16 11.06 -25.34
C GLU A 143 2.07 10.19 -24.68
N PHE A 144 0.91 10.79 -24.35
CA PHE A 144 -0.24 10.06 -23.83
C PHE A 144 -0.96 9.25 -24.92
N GLU A 145 -1.16 9.82 -26.12
CA GLU A 145 -1.74 9.11 -27.27
C GLU A 145 -0.85 7.94 -27.72
N ASP A 146 0.47 8.11 -27.71
CA ASP A 146 1.44 7.03 -27.94
C ASP A 146 1.28 5.92 -26.90
N LEU A 147 1.10 6.27 -25.62
CA LEU A 147 0.83 5.29 -24.56
C LEU A 147 -0.46 4.52 -24.87
N VAL A 148 -1.57 5.20 -25.18
CA VAL A 148 -2.86 4.56 -25.46
C VAL A 148 -2.75 3.63 -26.67
N THR A 149 -2.07 4.06 -27.73
CA THR A 149 -1.85 3.26 -28.95
C THR A 149 -1.08 1.97 -28.64
N LYS A 150 -0.04 2.06 -27.80
CA LYS A 150 0.74 0.91 -27.32
C LYS A 150 -0.09 -0.02 -26.44
N MET A 151 -0.94 0.55 -25.58
CA MET A 151 -1.82 -0.22 -24.69
C MET A 151 -2.90 -1.00 -25.46
N ILE A 152 -3.37 -0.49 -26.60
CA ILE A 152 -4.34 -1.17 -27.48
C ILE A 152 -3.65 -2.22 -28.38
N GLY A 153 -2.32 -2.26 -28.42
CA GLY A 153 -1.56 -3.24 -29.22
C GLY A 153 -1.52 -2.91 -30.71
N MET A 154 -1.70 -1.64 -31.09
CA MET A 154 -1.62 -1.20 -32.49
C MET A 154 -0.16 -1.02 -32.98
N ASP A 155 0.80 -0.97 -32.06
CA ASP A 155 2.23 -0.97 -32.39
C ASP A 155 2.75 -2.41 -32.53
N ASN A 156 3.28 -2.76 -33.72
CA ASN A 156 3.86 -4.08 -34.05
C ASN A 156 5.18 -4.40 -33.31
N VAL A 157 5.54 -3.64 -32.28
CA VAL A 157 6.79 -3.81 -31.54
C VAL A 157 6.49 -4.59 -30.26
N GLU A 158 7.09 -5.78 -30.10
CA GLU A 158 7.01 -6.65 -28.91
C GLU A 158 7.63 -6.03 -27.63
N THR A 159 7.33 -4.77 -27.32
CA THR A 159 7.70 -4.19 -26.03
C THR A 159 6.68 -4.60 -24.97
N LYS A 160 7.14 -5.26 -23.91
CA LYS A 160 6.34 -5.50 -22.68
C LYS A 160 5.99 -4.15 -22.04
N VAL A 161 4.85 -3.59 -22.41
CA VAL A 161 4.31 -2.37 -21.80
C VAL A 161 3.79 -2.71 -20.41
N ASP A 162 3.97 -1.79 -19.47
CA ASP A 162 3.44 -1.90 -18.11
C ASP A 162 1.92 -1.70 -18.10
N GLN A 163 1.18 -2.78 -18.41
CA GLN A 163 -0.26 -2.73 -18.59
C GLN A 163 -1.01 -2.23 -17.35
N GLU A 164 -0.64 -2.72 -16.17
CA GLU A 164 -1.26 -2.34 -14.90
C GLU A 164 -1.17 -0.82 -14.67
N LEU A 165 0.00 -0.22 -14.88
CA LEU A 165 0.15 1.22 -14.73
C LEU A 165 -0.53 1.98 -15.87
N GLY A 166 -0.44 1.49 -17.11
CA GLY A 166 -1.08 2.08 -18.28
C GLY A 166 -2.58 2.25 -18.10
N ASP A 167 -3.29 1.18 -17.71
CA ASP A 167 -4.73 1.20 -17.48
C ASP A 167 -5.13 2.23 -16.42
N ARG A 168 -4.38 2.29 -15.31
CA ARG A 168 -4.63 3.25 -14.22
C ARG A 168 -4.43 4.70 -14.65
N VAL A 169 -3.46 4.97 -15.53
CA VAL A 169 -3.23 6.31 -16.10
C VAL A 169 -4.36 6.72 -17.04
N ILE A 170 -4.82 5.80 -17.88
CA ILE A 170 -5.93 6.05 -18.81
C ILE A 170 -7.21 6.35 -18.02
N LEU A 171 -7.51 5.52 -17.00
CA LEU A 171 -8.64 5.77 -16.10
C LEU A 171 -8.52 7.10 -15.36
N LEU A 172 -7.32 7.46 -14.90
CA LEU A 172 -7.08 8.72 -14.22
C LEU A 172 -7.35 9.91 -15.16
N ARG A 173 -6.86 9.85 -16.40
CA ARG A 173 -7.13 10.89 -17.40
C ARG A 173 -8.62 11.02 -17.67
N HIS A 174 -9.33 9.91 -17.86
CA HIS A 174 -10.78 9.93 -18.07
C HIS A 174 -11.53 10.55 -16.88
N ALA A 175 -11.15 10.23 -15.65
CA ALA A 175 -11.75 10.81 -14.45
C ALA A 175 -11.47 12.32 -14.32
N ILE A 176 -10.27 12.77 -14.72
CA ILE A 176 -9.93 14.20 -14.77
C ILE A 176 -10.74 14.92 -15.83
N ASP A 177 -10.92 14.33 -17.02
CA ASP A 177 -11.71 14.93 -18.09
C ASP A 177 -13.21 15.01 -17.74
N ALA A 178 -13.69 14.08 -16.92
CA ALA A 178 -15.05 14.10 -16.40
C ALA A 178 -15.25 15.11 -15.25
N TYR A 179 -14.18 15.65 -14.66
CA TYR A 179 -14.25 16.50 -13.48
C TYR A 179 -15.00 17.81 -13.73
N ASP A 180 -16.13 17.99 -13.04
CA ASP A 180 -17.05 19.12 -13.17
C ASP A 180 -16.88 20.17 -12.03
N GLY A 181 -15.89 19.98 -11.16
CA GLY A 181 -15.69 20.81 -9.97
C GLY A 181 -16.46 20.34 -8.73
N SER A 182 -17.31 19.31 -8.84
CA SER A 182 -18.09 18.80 -7.71
C SER A 182 -17.22 18.06 -6.69
N MET A 183 -17.64 18.13 -5.43
CA MET A 183 -17.01 17.38 -4.34
C MET A 183 -17.06 15.87 -4.56
N LYS A 184 -18.12 15.37 -5.21
CA LYS A 184 -18.31 13.95 -5.46
C LYS A 184 -17.22 13.41 -6.39
N GLU A 185 -16.96 14.09 -7.50
CA GLU A 185 -15.94 13.66 -8.46
C GLU A 185 -14.53 13.91 -7.92
N LEU A 186 -14.33 14.99 -7.16
CA LEU A 186 -13.08 15.22 -6.45
C LEU A 186 -12.76 14.05 -5.50
N ASN A 187 -13.76 13.56 -4.76
CA ASN A 187 -13.60 12.43 -3.86
C ASN A 187 -13.14 11.16 -4.61
N VAL A 188 -13.74 10.89 -5.78
CA VAL A 188 -13.33 9.76 -6.64
C VAL A 188 -11.87 9.90 -7.08
N LEU A 189 -11.47 11.09 -7.52
CA LEU A 189 -10.09 11.38 -7.94
C LEU A 189 -9.07 11.23 -6.81
N ILE A 190 -9.40 11.70 -5.61
CA ILE A 190 -8.55 11.55 -4.42
C ILE A 190 -8.36 10.06 -4.10
N HIS A 191 -9.44 9.28 -4.04
CA HIS A 191 -9.36 7.84 -3.77
C HIS A 191 -8.55 7.09 -4.81
N GLN A 192 -8.79 7.37 -6.10
CA GLN A 192 -8.06 6.72 -7.18
C GLN A 192 -6.55 7.05 -7.13
N ALA A 193 -6.19 8.31 -6.91
CA ALA A 193 -4.79 8.72 -6.81
C ALA A 193 -4.09 8.10 -5.59
N SER A 194 -4.76 8.10 -4.44
CA SER A 194 -4.29 7.46 -3.22
C SER A 194 -4.10 5.94 -3.40
N GLU A 195 -5.08 5.26 -4.00
CA GLU A 195 -5.00 3.83 -4.32
C GLU A 195 -3.81 3.54 -5.25
N MET A 196 -3.63 4.32 -6.32
CA MET A 196 -2.48 4.17 -7.22
C MET A 196 -1.16 4.24 -6.46
N THR A 197 -1.02 5.18 -5.52
CA THR A 197 0.21 5.32 -4.73
C THR A 197 0.44 4.20 -3.71
N ARG A 198 -0.63 3.51 -3.30
CA ARG A 198 -0.58 2.39 -2.37
C ARG A 198 -0.30 1.06 -3.06
N VAL A 199 -0.99 0.80 -4.17
CA VAL A 199 -1.01 -0.52 -4.83
C VAL A 199 0.18 -0.66 -5.78
N LEU A 200 0.55 0.42 -6.49
CA LEU A 200 1.58 0.36 -7.52
C LEU A 200 2.97 0.61 -6.93
N LEU A 201 3.74 -0.45 -6.78
CA LEU A 201 5.12 -0.36 -6.30
C LEU A 201 6.03 0.36 -7.31
N ASN A 202 6.96 1.19 -6.81
CA ASN A 202 7.93 1.93 -7.63
C ASN A 202 7.29 2.78 -8.74
N ILE A 203 6.07 3.28 -8.52
CA ILE A 203 5.27 3.98 -9.52
C ILE A 203 6.02 5.17 -10.17
N LYS A 204 6.86 5.89 -9.41
CA LYS A 204 7.70 6.98 -9.94
C LYS A 204 8.62 6.51 -11.07
N ASP A 205 9.32 5.40 -10.87
CA ASP A 205 10.25 4.88 -11.88
C ASP A 205 9.46 4.29 -13.05
N ARG A 206 8.38 3.55 -12.76
CA ARG A 206 7.47 2.99 -13.77
C ARG A 206 6.90 4.07 -14.68
N PHE A 207 6.48 5.23 -14.15
CA PHE A 207 6.02 6.37 -14.94
C PHE A 207 7.07 6.89 -15.92
N ARG A 208 8.34 6.95 -15.50
CA ARG A 208 9.43 7.44 -16.37
C ARG A 208 9.66 6.54 -17.57
N TYR A 209 9.51 5.22 -17.38
CA TYR A 209 9.63 4.24 -18.46
C TYR A 209 8.38 4.20 -19.34
N LEU A 210 7.20 4.14 -18.71
CA LEU A 210 5.92 3.99 -19.42
C LEU A 210 5.63 5.17 -20.36
N LEU A 211 5.83 6.40 -19.88
CA LEU A 211 5.48 7.62 -20.63
C LEU A 211 6.58 8.08 -21.58
N GLY A 212 7.73 7.39 -21.64
CA GLY A 212 8.88 7.74 -22.50
C GLY A 212 9.57 9.08 -22.18
N LYS A 213 8.97 9.93 -21.35
CA LYS A 213 9.45 11.27 -21.01
C LYS A 213 9.52 11.46 -19.50
N ALA A 214 10.75 11.40 -18.98
CA ALA A 214 11.00 11.46 -17.54
C ALA A 214 10.42 12.72 -16.86
N ARG A 215 10.35 13.86 -17.56
CA ARG A 215 9.73 15.09 -17.02
C ARG A 215 8.24 14.91 -16.79
N PHE A 216 7.52 14.37 -17.79
CA PHE A 216 6.09 14.11 -17.69
C PHE A 216 5.79 13.08 -16.59
N GLY A 217 6.53 11.96 -16.57
CA GLY A 217 6.35 10.95 -15.53
C GLY A 217 6.64 11.46 -14.11
N ASN A 218 7.66 12.31 -13.93
CA ASN A 218 7.93 12.91 -12.62
C ASN A 218 6.85 13.92 -12.20
N GLU A 219 6.38 14.76 -13.13
CA GLU A 219 5.32 15.75 -12.87
C GLU A 219 4.00 15.05 -12.51
N LEU A 220 3.60 14.04 -13.29
CA LEU A 220 2.41 13.25 -13.05
C LEU A 220 2.48 12.54 -11.69
N TYR A 221 3.62 11.94 -11.37
CA TYR A 221 3.84 11.31 -10.07
C TYR A 221 3.63 12.26 -8.89
N GLN A 222 4.22 13.47 -8.94
CA GLN A 222 4.05 14.46 -7.87
C GLN A 222 2.59 14.86 -7.70
N LEU A 223 1.91 15.16 -8.81
CA LEU A 223 0.53 15.58 -8.79
C LEU A 223 -0.41 14.48 -8.27
N ILE A 224 -0.19 13.22 -8.63
CA ILE A 224 -0.93 12.07 -8.09
C ILE A 224 -0.68 11.94 -6.58
N CYS A 225 0.57 12.06 -6.13
CA CYS A 225 0.87 12.04 -4.70
C CYS A 225 0.13 13.16 -3.96
N THR A 226 0.13 14.39 -4.48
CA THR A 226 -0.60 15.51 -3.88
C THR A 226 -2.11 15.30 -3.91
N LEU A 227 -2.66 14.78 -5.00
CA LEU A 227 -4.09 14.49 -5.14
C LEU A 227 -4.56 13.44 -4.13
N GLY A 228 -3.81 12.36 -3.93
CA GLY A 228 -4.14 11.31 -2.95
C GLY A 228 -3.81 11.66 -1.49
N PHE A 229 -3.17 12.80 -1.23
CA PHE A 229 -2.71 13.18 0.11
C PHE A 229 -3.84 13.30 1.16
N PRO A 230 -5.00 13.91 0.87
CA PRO A 230 -6.08 14.05 1.86
C PRO A 230 -6.54 12.72 2.47
N GLU A 231 -6.68 11.67 1.65
CA GLU A 231 -7.09 10.34 2.15
C GLU A 231 -6.01 9.73 3.06
N ARG A 232 -4.73 9.94 2.75
CA ARG A 232 -3.62 9.47 3.60
C ARG A 232 -3.58 10.18 4.95
N VAL A 233 -3.82 11.50 4.96
CA VAL A 233 -3.97 12.28 6.20
C VAL A 233 -5.14 11.74 7.01
N TYR A 234 -6.32 11.67 6.40
CA TYR A 234 -7.54 11.16 7.02
C TYR A 234 -7.33 9.78 7.65
N SER A 235 -6.74 8.83 6.90
CA SER A 235 -6.45 7.48 7.40
C SER A 235 -5.53 7.50 8.63
N THR A 236 -4.51 8.36 8.65
CA THR A 236 -3.63 8.54 9.81
C THR A 236 -4.36 9.14 10.99
N LEU A 237 -5.22 10.14 10.79
CA LEU A 237 -5.99 10.80 11.85
C LEU A 237 -6.93 9.80 12.52
N VAL A 238 -7.71 9.04 11.74
CA VAL A 238 -8.60 7.98 12.22
C VAL A 238 -7.82 6.95 13.02
N ARG A 239 -6.69 6.49 12.47
CA ARG A 239 -5.85 5.49 13.12
C ARG A 239 -5.25 5.99 14.43
N ALA A 240 -4.74 7.23 14.46
CA ALA A 240 -4.18 7.84 15.66
C ALA A 240 -5.23 7.96 16.77
N ALA A 241 -6.43 8.46 16.42
CA ALA A 241 -7.55 8.56 17.35
C ALA A 241 -7.97 7.20 17.92
N LYS A 242 -8.01 6.15 17.08
CA LYS A 242 -8.30 4.78 17.53
C LYS A 242 -7.21 4.17 18.40
N ALA A 243 -5.95 4.47 18.11
CA ALA A 243 -4.81 3.86 18.77
C ALA A 243 -4.53 4.44 20.17
N GLN A 244 -4.90 5.69 20.45
CA GLN A 244 -4.57 6.36 21.72
C GLN A 244 -5.82 6.93 22.40
N LYS A 245 -6.09 6.46 23.63
CA LYS A 245 -7.24 6.92 24.44
C LYS A 245 -7.15 8.39 24.85
N THR A 246 -5.96 9.00 24.81
CA THR A 246 -5.73 10.42 25.11
C THR A 246 -6.42 11.34 24.11
N PHE A 247 -6.74 10.86 22.90
CA PHE A 247 -7.54 11.64 21.93
C PHE A 247 -8.97 11.91 22.38
N LYS A 248 -9.51 11.18 23.38
CA LYS A 248 -10.84 11.48 23.96
C LYS A 248 -10.95 12.90 24.50
N HIS A 249 -9.83 13.47 24.94
CA HIS A 249 -9.71 14.83 25.45
C HIS A 249 -8.58 15.55 24.71
N VAL A 250 -8.59 15.48 23.38
CA VAL A 250 -7.68 16.25 22.54
C VAL A 250 -8.10 17.71 22.52
N SER A 251 -7.14 18.63 22.56
CA SER A 251 -7.37 20.06 22.39
C SER A 251 -6.32 20.66 21.46
N PHE A 252 -6.76 21.55 20.58
CA PHE A 252 -5.88 22.20 19.61
C PHE A 252 -5.68 23.68 19.94
N HIS A 253 -4.42 24.08 20.10
CA HIS A 253 -4.04 25.45 20.39
C HIS A 253 -3.38 26.10 19.17
N VAL A 254 -4.15 26.94 18.46
CA VAL A 254 -3.63 27.74 17.35
C VAL A 254 -2.94 29.00 17.91
N ARG A 255 -1.60 29.03 17.87
CA ARG A 255 -0.84 30.19 18.36
C ARG A 255 -0.81 31.30 17.29
N PRO A 256 -1.34 32.50 17.54
CA PRO A 256 -1.10 33.64 16.66
C PRO A 256 0.40 33.99 16.67
N LEU A 257 0.91 34.58 15.57
CA LEU A 257 2.24 35.17 15.58
C LEU A 257 2.31 36.19 16.71
N SER A 258 3.14 35.93 17.72
CA SER A 258 3.65 37.02 18.55
C SER A 258 4.32 38.02 17.60
N PRO A 259 3.99 39.33 17.68
CA PRO A 259 4.72 40.33 16.91
C PRO A 259 6.22 40.17 17.23
N PRO A 260 7.11 40.34 16.24
CA PRO A 260 8.55 40.29 16.50
C PRO A 260 8.85 41.28 17.61
N THR A 261 9.36 40.79 18.73
CA THR A 261 9.81 41.62 19.84
C THR A 261 10.81 42.61 19.26
N PRO A 262 10.57 43.93 19.32
CA PRO A 262 11.56 44.88 18.86
C PRO A 262 12.80 44.69 19.74
N ALA A 263 13.94 44.47 19.08
CA ALA A 263 15.23 44.44 19.75
C ALA A 263 15.35 45.69 20.63
N THR A 264 15.73 45.45 21.88
CA THR A 264 15.99 46.40 22.94
C THR A 264 16.67 47.66 22.39
N SER A 265 15.91 48.76 22.29
CA SER A 265 16.47 50.10 22.14
C SER A 265 15.88 51.00 23.21
N VAL A 266 16.79 51.36 24.11
CA VAL A 266 16.84 52.47 25.06
C VAL A 266 15.67 53.46 24.98
N ALA A 267 15.06 53.65 26.14
CA ALA A 267 14.06 54.67 26.43
C ALA A 267 14.51 56.08 26.02
N LEU A 268 13.61 56.82 25.38
CA LEU A 268 13.58 58.28 25.49
C LEU A 268 12.15 58.81 25.36
N VAL A 269 11.80 59.62 26.35
CA VAL A 269 10.54 60.29 26.62
C VAL A 269 10.31 61.44 25.62
N ALA A 270 9.09 61.58 25.07
CA ALA A 270 8.42 62.90 24.94
C ALA A 270 6.99 62.86 24.33
N ARG A 271 6.04 63.36 25.14
CA ARG A 271 4.94 64.31 24.89
C ARG A 271 3.90 64.14 23.74
N LYS A 272 2.65 63.97 24.20
CA LYS A 272 1.34 64.54 23.77
C LYS A 272 1.30 65.44 22.51
N LYS A 273 0.35 65.14 21.60
CA LYS A 273 -0.75 66.05 21.24
C LYS A 273 -1.92 65.35 20.50
N THR A 274 -3.07 65.99 20.67
CA THR A 274 -4.49 65.71 20.37
C THR A 274 -4.93 65.58 18.91
N ARG A 275 -6.07 64.84 18.77
CA ARG A 275 -7.22 64.98 17.83
C ARG A 275 -7.01 64.73 16.32
N SER A 276 -7.73 63.73 15.79
CA SER A 276 -8.94 63.92 14.94
C SER A 276 -9.51 62.60 14.40
N ARG A 277 -10.82 62.37 14.60
CA ARG A 277 -11.74 61.58 13.73
C ARG A 277 -12.04 62.43 12.46
N PRO A 278 -12.74 61.98 11.39
CA PRO A 278 -13.39 60.68 11.14
C PRO A 278 -13.26 60.13 9.69
N GLN A 279 -13.70 58.89 9.43
CA GLN A 279 -14.81 58.61 8.49
C GLN A 279 -15.16 57.12 8.39
N ARG A 280 -16.47 56.89 8.31
CA ARG A 280 -17.21 55.63 8.18
C ARG A 280 -17.51 55.38 6.70
N MET A 281 -17.57 54.11 6.27
CA MET A 281 -18.59 53.45 5.41
C MET A 281 -18.03 52.11 4.87
N PRO A 282 -18.84 51.15 4.39
CA PRO A 282 -19.94 50.47 5.08
C PRO A 282 -19.73 48.94 5.13
N GLN A 283 -20.11 48.31 6.24
CA GLN A 283 -20.12 46.85 6.42
C GLN A 283 -21.40 46.28 5.79
N LYS A 284 -21.28 45.42 4.76
CA LYS A 284 -22.39 44.59 4.28
C LYS A 284 -22.59 43.42 5.26
N GLN A 285 -23.69 43.47 6.01
CA GLN A 285 -24.19 42.35 6.79
C GLN A 285 -24.79 41.30 5.85
N TYR A 286 -24.17 40.11 5.79
CA TYR A 286 -24.87 38.92 5.33
C TYR A 286 -25.61 38.31 6.52
N LEU A 287 -26.93 38.48 6.53
CA LEU A 287 -27.84 37.80 7.44
C LEU A 287 -27.90 36.31 7.05
N SER A 288 -27.27 35.44 7.83
CA SER A 288 -27.52 34.00 7.77
C SER A 288 -28.89 33.70 8.37
N LYS A 289 -29.81 33.20 7.54
CA LYS A 289 -31.11 32.69 8.00
C LYS A 289 -30.90 31.31 8.65
N PRO A 290 -31.53 31.02 9.79
CA PRO A 290 -31.46 29.70 10.40
C PRO A 290 -32.29 28.70 9.59
N MET A 291 -31.66 27.58 9.24
CA MET A 291 -32.25 26.47 8.50
C MET A 291 -33.26 25.75 9.41
N LYS A 292 -34.54 25.79 9.04
CA LYS A 292 -35.62 25.12 9.77
C LYS A 292 -35.52 23.61 9.57
N ARG A 293 -35.47 22.89 10.70
CA ARG A 293 -35.71 21.44 10.82
C ARG A 293 -37.06 21.10 10.18
N TYR A 294 -37.05 20.35 9.08
CA TYR A 294 -38.25 19.68 8.57
C TYR A 294 -38.44 18.37 9.32
N LYS A 295 -39.64 18.18 9.91
CA LYS A 295 -40.13 16.90 10.42
C LYS A 295 -40.51 16.03 9.23
N ALA A 296 -40.02 14.79 9.23
CA ALA A 296 -40.28 13.78 8.21
C ALA A 296 -41.77 13.41 8.17
N ALA A 297 -42.37 13.53 6.99
CA ALA A 297 -43.56 12.77 6.61
C ALA A 297 -43.08 11.47 5.95
N ALA A 298 -43.69 10.35 6.35
CA ALA A 298 -43.35 9.02 5.88
C ALA A 298 -43.59 8.90 4.35
N LEU A 299 -42.53 8.54 3.62
CA LEU A 299 -42.54 8.09 2.23
C LEU A 299 -41.73 6.78 2.13
N PRO A 300 -41.97 5.94 1.10
CA PRO A 300 -41.71 4.52 1.12
C PRO A 300 -40.22 4.18 1.16
N GLN A 301 -39.91 3.03 1.75
CA GLN A 301 -38.55 2.52 1.92
C GLN A 301 -37.73 2.63 0.64
N PRO A 302 -36.50 3.19 0.69
CA PRO A 302 -35.60 3.16 -0.44
C PRO A 302 -35.11 1.72 -0.62
N THR A 303 -35.27 1.21 -1.85
CA THR A 303 -34.51 0.06 -2.36
C THR A 303 -33.02 0.25 -2.08
N PRO A 304 -32.28 -0.83 -1.77
CA PRO A 304 -30.86 -0.74 -1.45
C PRO A 304 -30.10 -0.04 -2.58
N PRO A 305 -29.12 0.83 -2.26
CA PRO A 305 -28.32 1.50 -3.27
C PRO A 305 -27.60 0.45 -4.14
N PRO A 306 -27.46 0.68 -5.45
CA PRO A 306 -26.64 -0.19 -6.28
C PRO A 306 -25.20 -0.16 -5.75
N PRO A 307 -24.49 -1.30 -5.74
CA PRO A 307 -23.12 -1.35 -5.26
C PRO A 307 -22.23 -0.40 -6.10
N PRO A 308 -21.22 0.23 -5.50
CA PRO A 308 -20.29 1.09 -6.22
C PRO A 308 -19.60 0.28 -7.31
N PHE A 309 -19.77 0.73 -8.56
CA PHE A 309 -19.20 0.10 -9.75
C PHE A 309 -17.67 0.07 -9.71
N GLY A 310 -17.11 -1.10 -10.01
CA GLY A 310 -15.68 -1.33 -10.25
C GLY A 310 -14.95 -2.09 -9.15
N LEU A 311 -15.51 -3.19 -8.63
CA LEU A 311 -14.69 -4.18 -7.93
C LEU A 311 -13.63 -4.70 -8.92
N ASP A 312 -12.42 -4.98 -8.42
CA ASP A 312 -11.37 -5.71 -9.14
C ASP A 312 -12.01 -6.84 -9.99
N PRO A 313 -11.70 -7.01 -11.29
CA PRO A 313 -12.27 -8.08 -12.12
C PRO A 313 -12.15 -9.49 -11.49
N LEU A 314 -11.20 -9.67 -10.56
CA LEU A 314 -11.08 -10.87 -9.73
C LEU A 314 -12.26 -10.99 -8.77
N MET A 315 -12.54 -9.92 -8.05
CA MET A 315 -13.58 -9.84 -7.03
C MET A 315 -14.99 -10.01 -7.60
N ASP A 316 -15.24 -9.56 -8.84
CA ASP A 316 -16.50 -9.81 -9.54
C ASP A 316 -16.72 -11.31 -9.81
N THR A 317 -15.67 -12.01 -10.23
CA THR A 317 -15.72 -13.44 -10.57
C THR A 317 -16.00 -14.30 -9.33
N VAL A 318 -15.50 -13.89 -8.17
CA VAL A 318 -15.52 -14.69 -6.93
C VAL A 318 -16.66 -14.36 -5.97
N GLN A 319 -17.47 -13.32 -6.23
CA GLN A 319 -18.63 -12.99 -5.36
C GLN A 319 -19.53 -14.20 -5.05
N PRO A 320 -19.83 -15.12 -6.00
CA PRO A 320 -20.69 -16.27 -5.70
C PRO A 320 -20.08 -17.26 -4.70
N TYR A 321 -18.75 -17.31 -4.62
CA TYR A 321 -17.98 -18.24 -3.79
C TYR A 321 -17.82 -17.73 -2.35
N LEU A 322 -17.94 -16.40 -2.15
CA LEU A 322 -17.79 -15.79 -0.85
C LEU A 322 -19.04 -16.00 0.02
N PRO A 323 -18.85 -16.30 1.32
CA PRO A 323 -19.95 -16.31 2.27
C PRO A 323 -20.53 -14.90 2.41
N PRO A 324 -21.82 -14.76 2.80
CA PRO A 324 -22.51 -13.46 2.79
C PRO A 324 -21.79 -12.35 3.55
N GLU A 325 -21.11 -12.68 4.65
CA GLU A 325 -20.34 -11.74 5.47
C GLU A 325 -19.09 -11.18 4.79
N ASP A 326 -18.54 -11.88 3.79
CA ASP A 326 -17.32 -11.49 3.09
C ASP A 326 -17.61 -10.83 1.73
N ARG A 327 -18.86 -10.80 1.28
CA ARG A 327 -19.25 -10.20 0.00
C ARG A 327 -19.05 -8.68 0.01
N GLY A 328 -18.54 -8.16 -1.09
CA GLY A 328 -18.17 -6.74 -1.21
C GLY A 328 -16.89 -6.32 -0.47
N LEU A 329 -16.22 -7.23 0.27
CA LEU A 329 -14.89 -6.97 0.79
C LEU A 329 -13.84 -7.12 -0.32
N GLY A 330 -12.88 -6.21 -0.39
CA GLY A 330 -11.72 -6.37 -1.27
C GLY A 330 -10.79 -7.49 -0.80
N LEU A 331 -10.04 -8.12 -1.72
CA LEU A 331 -9.16 -9.27 -1.46
C LEU A 331 -8.27 -9.11 -0.21
N ILE A 332 -7.64 -7.94 -0.04
CA ILE A 332 -6.73 -7.64 1.07
C ILE A 332 -7.45 -7.62 2.44
N ARG A 333 -8.77 -7.35 2.44
CA ARG A 333 -9.58 -7.28 3.66
C ARG A 333 -10.07 -8.64 4.14
N LEU A 334 -10.01 -9.68 3.30
CA LEU A 334 -10.41 -11.03 3.69
C LEU A 334 -9.43 -11.58 4.72
N GLN A 335 -9.94 -12.12 5.81
CA GLN A 335 -9.13 -12.80 6.83
C GLN A 335 -9.71 -14.19 7.06
N PRO A 336 -8.86 -15.20 7.35
CA PRO A 336 -7.39 -15.20 7.43
C PRO A 336 -6.68 -15.12 6.06
N ALA A 337 -5.34 -15.05 6.04
CA ALA A 337 -4.53 -15.01 4.81
C ALA A 337 -4.75 -16.23 3.88
N THR A 338 -5.07 -17.39 4.42
CA THR A 338 -5.46 -18.59 3.67
C THR A 338 -6.74 -18.35 2.86
N LYS A 339 -7.70 -17.59 3.41
CA LYS A 339 -8.91 -17.15 2.69
C LYS A 339 -8.56 -16.31 1.47
N GLN A 340 -7.64 -15.36 1.62
CA GLN A 340 -7.15 -14.54 0.50
C GLN A 340 -6.54 -15.41 -0.60
N ALA A 341 -5.65 -16.34 -0.21
CA ALA A 341 -4.99 -17.24 -1.16
C ALA A 341 -5.98 -18.13 -1.91
N THR A 342 -7.02 -18.66 -1.24
CA THR A 342 -8.06 -19.47 -1.87
C THR A 342 -8.91 -18.67 -2.85
N ILE A 343 -9.29 -17.44 -2.51
CA ILE A 343 -10.03 -16.56 -3.43
C ILE A 343 -9.18 -16.15 -4.62
N GLU A 344 -7.91 -15.85 -4.39
CA GLU A 344 -6.96 -15.52 -5.46
C GLU A 344 -6.79 -16.70 -6.42
N LEU A 345 -6.68 -17.94 -5.92
CA LEU A 345 -6.71 -19.15 -6.75
C LEU A 345 -7.99 -19.20 -7.58
N ILE A 346 -9.16 -19.24 -6.94
CA ILE A 346 -10.46 -19.41 -7.61
C ILE A 346 -10.66 -18.35 -8.68
N GLY A 347 -10.50 -17.08 -8.33
CA GLY A 347 -10.68 -15.97 -9.26
C GLY A 347 -9.71 -16.03 -10.43
N THR A 348 -8.48 -16.50 -10.21
CA THR A 348 -7.50 -16.62 -11.29
C THR A 348 -7.80 -17.78 -12.24
N VAL A 349 -8.05 -18.98 -11.71
CA VAL A 349 -8.25 -20.19 -12.52
C VAL A 349 -9.59 -20.17 -13.28
N LEU A 350 -10.63 -19.56 -12.72
CA LEU A 350 -11.92 -19.40 -13.40
C LEU A 350 -11.84 -18.53 -14.65
N ARG A 351 -10.92 -17.56 -14.66
CA ARG A 351 -10.64 -16.70 -15.82
C ARG A 351 -9.68 -17.34 -16.82
N GLY A 352 -9.24 -18.58 -16.59
CA GLY A 352 -8.28 -19.28 -17.46
C GLY A 352 -6.86 -18.76 -17.36
N ASN A 353 -6.52 -18.03 -16.29
CA ASN A 353 -5.19 -17.46 -16.06
C ASN A 353 -4.35 -18.37 -15.15
N ILE A 354 -3.02 -18.19 -15.22
CA ILE A 354 -2.07 -18.83 -14.31
C ILE A 354 -1.84 -17.91 -13.11
N LEU A 355 -1.63 -18.48 -11.92
CA LEU A 355 -1.31 -17.70 -10.72
C LEU A 355 0.02 -16.95 -10.87
N PRO A 356 0.08 -15.65 -10.52
CA PRO A 356 1.35 -14.93 -10.55
C PRO A 356 2.34 -15.50 -9.51
N ILE A 357 3.58 -15.75 -9.90
CA ILE A 357 4.63 -16.38 -9.06
C ILE A 357 4.83 -15.70 -7.69
N ARG A 358 4.59 -14.38 -7.63
CA ARG A 358 4.75 -13.56 -6.41
C ARG A 358 3.69 -13.78 -5.35
N THR A 359 2.61 -14.48 -5.68
CA THR A 359 1.44 -14.55 -4.81
C THR A 359 1.58 -15.68 -3.79
N THR A 360 0.96 -15.50 -2.64
CA THR A 360 0.91 -16.55 -1.61
C THR A 360 0.15 -17.76 -2.13
N ALA A 361 -0.88 -17.55 -2.96
CA ALA A 361 -1.65 -18.62 -3.59
C ALA A 361 -0.77 -19.55 -4.45
N TRP A 362 0.14 -18.99 -5.26
CA TRP A 362 1.03 -19.79 -6.12
C TRP A 362 1.88 -20.78 -5.31
N TYR A 363 2.42 -20.32 -4.17
CA TYR A 363 3.17 -21.20 -3.27
C TYR A 363 2.24 -22.15 -2.50
N ALA A 364 1.15 -21.64 -1.92
CA ALA A 364 0.27 -22.39 -1.02
C ALA A 364 -0.40 -23.60 -1.71
N PHE A 365 -0.82 -23.43 -2.97
CA PHE A 365 -1.45 -24.46 -3.80
C PHE A 365 -0.46 -25.26 -4.64
N GLY A 366 0.84 -25.15 -4.37
CA GLY A 366 1.84 -26.07 -4.89
C GLY A 366 2.24 -25.87 -6.36
N PHE A 367 1.89 -24.73 -6.98
CA PHE A 367 2.38 -24.40 -8.33
C PHE A 367 3.91 -24.35 -8.40
N VAL A 368 4.57 -24.05 -7.28
CA VAL A 368 6.02 -24.14 -7.12
C VAL A 368 6.63 -25.52 -7.40
N THR A 369 5.82 -26.58 -7.41
CA THR A 369 6.28 -27.97 -7.63
C THR A 369 6.21 -28.42 -9.09
N THR A 370 5.53 -27.66 -9.95
CA THR A 370 5.42 -27.91 -11.41
C THR A 370 6.81 -27.85 -12.06
N LYS A 371 7.02 -28.10 -13.35
CA LYS A 371 8.39 -28.03 -13.95
C LYS A 371 8.61 -26.79 -14.80
N ASP A 372 7.56 -26.39 -15.50
CA ASP A 372 7.50 -25.36 -16.51
C ASP A 372 6.09 -24.74 -16.53
N GLU A 373 5.90 -23.70 -17.34
CA GLU A 373 4.63 -22.99 -17.44
C GLU A 373 3.49 -23.87 -17.98
N ASP A 374 3.80 -24.86 -18.83
CA ASP A 374 2.79 -25.80 -19.33
C ASP A 374 2.24 -26.67 -18.21
N ALA A 375 3.11 -27.21 -17.35
CA ALA A 375 2.70 -27.91 -16.15
C ALA A 375 1.94 -26.99 -15.15
N GLU A 376 2.29 -25.70 -15.06
CA GLU A 376 1.50 -24.72 -14.28
C GLU A 376 0.10 -24.53 -14.86
N ARG A 377 -0.03 -24.48 -16.19
CA ARG A 377 -1.31 -24.36 -16.88
C ARG A 377 -2.16 -25.61 -16.69
N ASP A 378 -1.56 -26.79 -16.74
CA ASP A 378 -2.24 -28.06 -16.46
C ASP A 378 -2.76 -28.11 -15.02
N LEU A 379 -1.96 -27.66 -14.04
CA LEU A 379 -2.37 -27.59 -12.64
C LEU A 379 -3.48 -26.54 -12.42
N ALA A 380 -3.39 -25.37 -13.08
CA ALA A 380 -4.46 -24.38 -13.07
C ALA A 380 -5.75 -24.95 -13.67
N GLY A 381 -5.64 -25.73 -14.74
CA GLY A 381 -6.76 -26.45 -15.37
C GLY A 381 -7.42 -27.46 -14.43
N LEU A 382 -6.61 -28.23 -13.68
CA LEU A 382 -7.10 -29.15 -12.64
C LEU A 382 -7.91 -28.41 -11.57
N TYR A 383 -7.36 -27.32 -11.01
CA TYR A 383 -8.08 -26.52 -10.02
C TYR A 383 -9.35 -25.89 -10.61
N ALA A 384 -9.29 -25.39 -11.84
CA ALA A 384 -10.46 -24.83 -12.52
C ALA A 384 -11.56 -25.88 -12.73
N ALA A 385 -11.21 -27.12 -13.09
CA ALA A 385 -12.15 -28.21 -13.26
C ALA A 385 -12.86 -28.54 -11.94
N ILE A 386 -12.09 -28.70 -10.85
CA ILE A 386 -12.63 -28.93 -9.50
C ILE A 386 -13.61 -27.82 -9.08
N VAL A 387 -13.28 -26.56 -9.36
CA VAL A 387 -14.12 -25.42 -9.01
C VAL A 387 -15.39 -25.33 -9.88
N LYS A 388 -15.29 -25.66 -11.17
CA LYS A 388 -16.41 -25.59 -12.13
C LYS A 388 -17.38 -26.76 -12.03
N GLU A 389 -16.89 -27.94 -11.65
CA GLU A 389 -17.70 -29.16 -11.50
C GLU A 389 -18.45 -29.20 -10.15
N ALA A 390 -18.14 -28.29 -9.23
CA ALA A 390 -18.86 -28.17 -7.98
C ALA A 390 -20.29 -27.67 -8.19
N GLU A 391 -21.26 -28.36 -7.57
CA GLU A 391 -22.68 -27.99 -7.60
C GLU A 391 -22.95 -26.65 -6.90
N ASP A 392 -22.25 -26.39 -5.80
CA ASP A 392 -22.38 -25.16 -5.01
C ASP A 392 -21.04 -24.41 -4.88
N PRO A 393 -20.96 -23.16 -5.38
CA PRO A 393 -19.76 -22.31 -5.30
C PRO A 393 -19.24 -22.08 -3.87
N GLN A 394 -20.12 -21.90 -2.88
CA GLN A 394 -19.69 -21.63 -1.50
C GLN A 394 -19.11 -22.88 -0.84
N THR A 395 -19.74 -24.03 -1.07
CA THR A 395 -19.28 -25.31 -0.54
C THR A 395 -17.88 -25.64 -1.06
N ILE A 396 -17.62 -25.51 -2.38
CA ILE A 396 -16.28 -25.81 -2.90
C ILE A 396 -15.21 -24.83 -2.39
N PHE A 397 -15.58 -23.57 -2.19
CA PHE A 397 -14.69 -22.59 -1.57
C PHE A 397 -14.30 -23.02 -0.15
N GLN A 398 -15.27 -23.42 0.67
CA GLN A 398 -15.02 -23.90 2.04
C GLN A 398 -14.21 -25.19 2.05
N GLU A 399 -14.50 -26.14 1.15
CA GLU A 399 -13.74 -27.38 1.00
C GLU A 399 -12.28 -27.11 0.64
N LEU A 400 -12.02 -26.22 -0.33
CA LEU A 400 -10.66 -25.84 -0.72
C LEU A 400 -9.92 -25.13 0.42
N LEU A 401 -10.58 -24.18 1.09
CA LEU A 401 -10.00 -23.47 2.22
C LEU A 401 -9.65 -24.43 3.36
N HIS A 402 -10.59 -25.30 3.74
CA HIS A 402 -10.39 -26.29 4.80
C HIS A 402 -9.29 -27.29 4.43
N ALA A 403 -9.26 -27.78 3.19
CA ALA A 403 -8.25 -28.69 2.71
C ALA A 403 -6.86 -28.05 2.70
N LEU A 404 -6.75 -26.75 2.37
CA LEU A 404 -5.50 -26.00 2.43
C LEU A 404 -5.01 -25.87 3.89
N GLU A 405 -5.90 -25.47 4.81
CA GLU A 405 -5.58 -25.25 6.22
C GLU A 405 -5.23 -26.54 6.97
N THR A 406 -5.80 -27.67 6.56
CA THR A 406 -5.56 -28.98 7.19
C THR A 406 -4.57 -29.86 6.44
N HIS A 407 -3.95 -29.35 5.36
CA HIS A 407 -2.98 -30.08 4.52
C HIS A 407 -3.56 -31.35 3.88
N LYS A 408 -4.84 -31.28 3.45
CA LYS A 408 -5.62 -32.39 2.87
C LYS A 408 -6.07 -32.12 1.43
N LEU A 409 -5.43 -31.20 0.72
CA LEU A 409 -5.71 -30.95 -0.70
C LEU A 409 -5.61 -32.21 -1.58
N PRO A 410 -4.63 -33.12 -1.39
CA PRO A 410 -4.61 -34.40 -2.12
C PRO A 410 -5.88 -35.24 -1.90
N THR A 411 -6.37 -35.31 -0.66
CA THR A 411 -7.61 -36.02 -0.33
C THR A 411 -8.83 -35.37 -0.97
N LEU A 412 -8.84 -34.03 -1.07
CA LEU A 412 -9.88 -33.32 -1.80
C LEU A 412 -9.85 -33.67 -3.29
N PHE A 413 -8.67 -33.75 -3.91
CA PHE A 413 -8.54 -34.17 -5.32
C PHE A 413 -9.06 -35.59 -5.53
N ASP A 414 -8.73 -36.52 -4.63
CA ASP A 414 -9.23 -37.89 -4.69
C ASP A 414 -10.76 -37.94 -4.58
N THR A 415 -11.33 -37.16 -3.66
CA THR A 415 -12.78 -37.06 -3.45
C THR A 415 -13.50 -36.46 -4.66
N LYS A 416 -12.85 -35.52 -5.36
CA LYS A 416 -13.34 -34.91 -6.60
C LYS A 416 -13.00 -35.73 -7.86
N GLN A 417 -12.58 -36.98 -7.70
CA GLN A 417 -12.30 -37.92 -8.81
C GLN A 417 -11.07 -37.56 -9.68
N TYR A 418 -10.09 -36.87 -9.10
CA TYR A 418 -8.83 -36.50 -9.77
C TYR A 418 -7.57 -37.23 -9.25
N PRO A 419 -7.58 -38.50 -8.82
CA PRO A 419 -6.41 -39.14 -8.19
C PRO A 419 -5.17 -39.22 -9.09
N ASN A 420 -5.38 -39.13 -10.41
CA ASN A 420 -4.33 -39.20 -11.43
C ASN A 420 -3.42 -37.96 -11.46
N PHE A 421 -3.70 -36.91 -10.68
CA PHE A 421 -2.84 -35.72 -10.60
C PHE A 421 -1.39 -36.04 -10.19
N ARG A 422 -1.18 -37.16 -9.48
CA ARG A 422 0.13 -37.62 -9.00
C ARG A 422 1.10 -37.95 -10.14
N THR A 423 0.58 -38.37 -11.30
CA THR A 423 1.40 -38.73 -12.46
C THR A 423 2.04 -37.51 -13.12
N PRO A 424 1.30 -36.46 -13.52
CA PRO A 424 1.89 -35.24 -14.06
C PRO A 424 2.61 -34.40 -12.99
N PHE A 425 2.24 -34.52 -11.70
CA PHE A 425 2.78 -33.69 -10.61
C PHE A 425 3.34 -34.55 -9.45
N PRO A 426 4.49 -35.24 -9.63
CA PRO A 426 5.01 -36.20 -8.66
C PRO A 426 5.42 -35.58 -7.31
N TYR A 427 5.73 -34.28 -7.28
CA TYR A 427 6.11 -33.56 -6.04
C TYR A 427 4.95 -32.83 -5.37
N LEU A 428 3.77 -32.79 -6.01
CA LEU A 428 2.65 -31.98 -5.53
C LEU A 428 2.04 -32.57 -4.26
N GLU A 429 1.77 -33.88 -4.22
CA GLU A 429 1.19 -34.52 -3.04
C GLU A 429 2.10 -34.43 -1.79
N PRO A 430 3.40 -34.75 -1.87
CA PRO A 430 4.31 -34.54 -0.75
C PRO A 430 4.32 -33.09 -0.25
N PHE A 431 4.29 -32.12 -1.17
CA PHE A 431 4.28 -30.70 -0.83
C PHE A 431 2.98 -30.26 -0.15
N LEU A 432 1.83 -30.70 -0.66
CA LEU A 432 0.51 -30.30 -0.15
C LEU A 432 0.15 -30.99 1.17
N THR A 433 0.74 -32.17 1.43
CA THR A 433 0.56 -32.92 2.70
C THR A 433 1.50 -32.42 3.80
N ALA A 434 2.64 -31.85 3.44
CA ALA A 434 3.58 -31.29 4.40
C ALA A 434 3.05 -29.99 5.04
N GLN A 435 3.17 -29.89 6.36
CA GLN A 435 2.95 -28.64 7.09
C GLN A 435 3.93 -27.56 6.58
N PRO A 436 3.60 -26.26 6.65
CA PRO A 436 4.46 -25.19 6.13
C PRO A 436 5.89 -25.27 6.64
N SER A 437 6.08 -25.49 7.94
CA SER A 437 7.40 -25.64 8.58
C SER A 437 8.17 -26.89 8.16
N GLN A 438 7.51 -27.88 7.58
CA GLN A 438 8.11 -29.14 7.13
C GLN A 438 8.38 -29.15 5.62
N ARG A 439 7.98 -28.11 4.89
CA ARG A 439 8.24 -27.99 3.45
C ARG A 439 9.70 -27.70 3.20
N PHE A 440 10.24 -28.27 2.15
CA PHE A 440 11.62 -27.99 1.75
C PHE A 440 11.79 -26.53 1.32
N THR A 441 12.81 -25.86 1.83
CA THR A 441 13.12 -24.46 1.46
C THR A 441 13.54 -24.30 0.01
N VAL A 442 13.85 -25.39 -0.70
CA VAL A 442 14.12 -25.36 -2.14
C VAL A 442 12.91 -24.84 -2.93
N TRP A 443 11.69 -25.03 -2.42
CA TRP A 443 10.50 -24.48 -3.05
C TRP A 443 10.48 -22.95 -2.94
N ARG A 444 10.83 -22.39 -1.77
CA ARG A 444 11.04 -20.94 -1.60
C ARG A 444 12.16 -20.43 -2.49
N LEU A 445 13.26 -21.19 -2.59
CA LEU A 445 14.38 -20.85 -3.47
C LEU A 445 13.92 -20.70 -4.91
N ARG A 446 13.12 -21.65 -5.39
CA ARG A 446 12.60 -21.64 -6.73
C ARG A 446 11.67 -20.45 -6.98
N GLN A 447 10.74 -20.16 -6.06
CA GLN A 447 9.89 -18.97 -6.13
C GLN A 447 10.72 -17.70 -6.26
N PHE A 448 11.75 -17.55 -5.42
CA PHE A 448 12.64 -16.39 -5.44
C PHE A 448 13.44 -16.28 -6.75
N ILE A 449 13.96 -17.39 -7.27
CA ILE A 449 14.73 -17.42 -8.52
C ILE A 449 13.88 -17.02 -9.72
N TYR A 450 12.64 -17.50 -9.78
CA TYR A 450 11.74 -17.20 -10.89
C TYR A 450 11.09 -15.83 -10.81
N HIS A 451 11.20 -15.13 -9.68
CA HIS A 451 10.85 -13.72 -9.60
C HIS A 451 11.97 -12.84 -10.20
N PRO A 452 11.79 -12.21 -11.38
CA PRO A 452 12.89 -11.60 -12.13
C PRO A 452 13.47 -10.37 -11.45
N THR A 453 12.64 -9.57 -10.78
CA THR A 453 13.03 -8.29 -10.19
C THR A 453 13.31 -8.35 -8.69
N ASP A 454 13.11 -9.52 -8.06
CA ASP A 454 13.28 -9.64 -6.61
C ASP A 454 14.74 -9.90 -6.27
N THR A 455 15.26 -9.06 -5.38
CA THR A 455 16.65 -9.08 -4.91
C THR A 455 16.72 -9.18 -3.38
N ASP A 456 15.58 -9.32 -2.69
CA ASP A 456 15.50 -9.43 -1.23
C ASP A 456 15.11 -10.88 -0.85
N PRO A 457 16.09 -11.78 -0.67
CA PRO A 457 15.83 -13.18 -0.40
C PRO A 457 15.13 -13.35 0.96
N PRO A 458 14.07 -14.19 1.03
CA PRO A 458 13.44 -14.57 2.29
C PRO A 458 14.46 -15.05 3.33
N PRO A 459 14.25 -14.80 4.64
CA PRO A 459 15.21 -15.18 5.68
C PRO A 459 15.63 -16.65 5.67
N CYS A 460 14.71 -17.57 5.34
CA CYS A 460 15.03 -19.00 5.20
C CYS A 460 16.07 -19.25 4.09
N LEU A 461 16.03 -18.51 2.98
CA LEU A 461 17.04 -18.61 1.92
C LEU A 461 18.38 -18.01 2.31
N GLN A 462 18.37 -16.97 3.14
CA GLN A 462 19.60 -16.41 3.69
C GLN A 462 20.33 -17.40 4.59
N ARG A 463 19.60 -18.18 5.40
CA ARG A 463 20.13 -19.28 6.23
C ARG A 463 20.61 -20.46 5.38
N ASP A 464 19.76 -20.93 4.47
CA ASP A 464 19.90 -22.25 3.83
C ASP A 464 20.75 -22.23 2.56
N TYR A 465 20.67 -21.15 1.80
CA TYR A 465 21.28 -21.03 0.47
C TYR A 465 22.32 -19.92 0.39
N GLY A 466 22.86 -19.51 1.54
CA GLY A 466 24.02 -18.62 1.62
C GLY A 466 23.79 -17.18 1.15
N PHE A 467 22.54 -16.79 0.89
CA PHE A 467 22.21 -15.41 0.51
C PHE A 467 22.61 -14.39 1.57
N ARG A 468 22.71 -14.77 2.85
CA ARG A 468 23.24 -13.91 3.93
C ARG A 468 24.65 -13.37 3.67
N PHE A 469 25.43 -14.05 2.83
CA PHE A 469 26.80 -13.67 2.50
C PHE A 469 26.91 -12.72 1.30
N CYS A 470 25.78 -12.43 0.64
CA CYS A 470 25.71 -11.47 -0.45
C CYS A 470 25.75 -10.04 0.11
N LYS A 471 26.77 -9.28 -0.28
CA LYS A 471 26.93 -7.87 0.15
C LYS A 471 26.35 -6.87 -0.82
N GLN A 472 26.18 -7.26 -2.09
CA GLN A 472 25.67 -6.42 -3.17
C GLN A 472 24.61 -7.15 -4.00
N ARG A 473 23.76 -6.41 -4.71
CA ARG A 473 22.66 -6.96 -5.53
C ARG A 473 23.19 -7.88 -6.62
N GLU A 474 24.34 -7.55 -7.19
CA GLU A 474 24.98 -8.35 -8.23
C GLU A 474 25.42 -9.72 -7.68
N GLU A 475 25.73 -9.83 -6.38
CA GLU A 475 26.03 -11.14 -5.77
C GLU A 475 24.78 -12.00 -5.64
N VAL A 476 23.64 -11.39 -5.30
CA VAL A 476 22.33 -12.07 -5.25
C VAL A 476 21.96 -12.58 -6.63
N GLU A 477 22.08 -11.75 -7.66
CA GLU A 477 21.78 -12.15 -9.05
C GLU A 477 22.68 -13.28 -9.54
N ARG A 478 23.99 -13.22 -9.25
CA ARG A 478 24.92 -14.33 -9.56
C ARG A 478 24.52 -15.61 -8.84
N LEU A 479 24.17 -15.53 -7.55
CA LEU A 479 23.78 -16.70 -6.77
C LEU A 479 22.44 -17.28 -7.25
N LYS A 480 21.46 -16.43 -7.63
CA LYS A 480 20.23 -16.87 -8.31
C LYS A 480 20.55 -17.60 -9.62
N ALA A 481 21.49 -17.10 -10.42
CA ALA A 481 21.90 -17.74 -11.67
C ALA A 481 22.54 -19.12 -11.44
N ILE A 482 23.40 -19.26 -10.43
CA ILE A 482 23.99 -20.55 -10.03
C ILE A 482 22.89 -21.54 -9.64
N TYR A 483 21.99 -21.15 -8.72
CA TYR A 483 20.92 -22.03 -8.28
C TYR A 483 19.91 -22.36 -9.38
N LYS A 484 19.66 -21.43 -10.32
CA LYS A 484 18.84 -21.71 -11.51
C LYS A 484 19.45 -22.85 -12.33
N GLN A 485 20.76 -22.83 -12.57
CA GLN A 485 21.45 -23.91 -13.27
C GLN A 485 21.44 -25.22 -12.46
N MET A 486 21.61 -25.15 -11.14
CA MET A 486 21.53 -26.34 -10.28
C MET A 486 20.15 -26.98 -10.34
N LEU A 487 19.08 -26.19 -10.22
CA LEU A 487 17.70 -26.69 -10.30
C LEU A 487 17.39 -27.34 -11.65
N GLN A 488 17.90 -26.76 -12.74
CA GLN A 488 17.75 -27.32 -14.09
C GLN A 488 18.48 -28.65 -14.27
N LYS A 489 19.69 -28.80 -13.70
CA LYS A 489 20.51 -30.00 -13.86
C LYS A 489 20.16 -31.13 -12.89
N LEU A 490 19.84 -30.79 -11.64
CA LEU A 490 19.72 -31.75 -10.53
C LEU A 490 18.28 -31.95 -10.08
N GLY A 491 17.40 -30.99 -10.36
CA GLY A 491 16.07 -30.93 -9.79
C GLY A 491 16.06 -30.40 -8.35
N PRO A 492 14.86 -30.13 -7.81
CA PRO A 492 14.69 -29.50 -6.50
C PRO A 492 15.12 -30.40 -5.33
N VAL A 493 14.84 -31.70 -5.39
CA VAL A 493 15.14 -32.63 -4.29
C VAL A 493 16.64 -32.75 -4.05
N GLU A 494 17.45 -32.87 -5.10
CA GLU A 494 18.90 -32.96 -4.97
C GLU A 494 19.53 -31.64 -4.48
N VAL A 495 18.98 -30.49 -4.89
CA VAL A 495 19.41 -29.19 -4.37
C VAL A 495 19.05 -29.06 -2.88
N HIS A 496 17.90 -29.56 -2.45
CA HIS A 496 17.55 -29.63 -1.03
C HIS A 496 18.50 -30.56 -0.26
N ASN A 497 18.80 -31.76 -0.75
CA ASN A 497 19.74 -32.68 -0.10
C ASN A 497 21.14 -32.05 0.07
N ALA A 498 21.63 -31.37 -0.98
CA ALA A 498 22.90 -30.66 -0.93
C ALA A 498 22.88 -29.50 0.08
N CYS A 499 21.75 -28.81 0.22
CA CYS A 499 21.53 -27.81 1.26
C CYS A 499 21.58 -28.45 2.65
N TYR A 500 20.75 -29.46 2.88
CA TYR A 500 20.63 -30.15 4.16
C TYR A 500 21.97 -30.69 4.68
N HIS A 501 22.82 -31.20 3.78
CA HIS A 501 24.14 -31.72 4.12
C HIS A 501 25.28 -30.68 4.09
N GLY A 502 25.01 -29.41 3.77
CA GLY A 502 26.03 -28.38 3.66
C GLY A 502 27.03 -28.60 2.52
N THR A 503 26.64 -29.33 1.47
CA THR A 503 27.48 -29.72 0.33
C THR A 503 27.16 -28.97 -0.96
N LEU A 504 26.41 -27.87 -0.90
CA LEU A 504 25.95 -27.07 -2.04
C LEU A 504 27.04 -26.81 -3.10
N TYR A 505 28.19 -26.28 -2.69
CA TYR A 505 29.32 -26.00 -3.60
C TYR A 505 29.89 -27.29 -4.23
N VAL A 506 30.16 -28.31 -3.39
CA VAL A 506 30.74 -29.58 -3.85
C VAL A 506 29.82 -30.28 -4.85
N THR A 507 28.52 -30.30 -4.56
CA THR A 507 27.50 -30.88 -5.44
C THR A 507 27.39 -30.11 -6.76
N ALA A 508 27.48 -28.79 -6.73
CA ALA A 508 27.47 -27.99 -7.96
C ALA A 508 28.69 -28.29 -8.86
N ILE A 509 29.90 -28.32 -8.30
CA ILE A 509 31.12 -28.64 -9.04
C ILE A 509 31.10 -30.08 -9.58
N LYS A 510 30.67 -31.06 -8.76
CA LYS A 510 30.56 -32.47 -9.17
C LYS A 510 29.64 -32.67 -10.38
N ASN A 511 28.64 -31.81 -10.54
CA ASN A 511 27.70 -31.83 -11.66
C ASN A 511 28.06 -30.86 -12.79
N GLY A 512 29.33 -30.43 -12.83
CA GLY A 512 29.90 -29.66 -13.93
C GLY A 512 29.35 -28.24 -14.02
N LEU A 513 28.98 -27.60 -12.92
CA LEU A 513 28.75 -26.16 -12.90
C LEU A 513 30.10 -25.44 -12.76
N ASN A 514 30.33 -24.44 -13.61
CA ASN A 514 31.51 -23.58 -13.49
C ASN A 514 31.20 -22.43 -12.53
N ILE A 515 31.66 -22.56 -11.28
CA ILE A 515 31.50 -21.53 -10.26
C ILE A 515 32.85 -20.84 -10.06
N GLU A 516 32.89 -19.53 -10.30
CA GLU A 516 34.09 -18.73 -10.03
C GLU A 516 34.50 -18.86 -8.56
N ALA A 517 35.80 -18.99 -8.29
CA ALA A 517 36.33 -19.18 -6.93
C ALA A 517 35.84 -18.12 -5.92
N ARG A 518 35.62 -16.87 -6.37
CA ARG A 518 35.08 -15.78 -5.53
C ARG A 518 33.66 -16.04 -5.00
N ASN A 519 32.88 -16.86 -5.69
CA ASN A 519 31.49 -17.19 -5.32
C ASN A 519 31.40 -18.44 -4.43
N GLN A 520 32.50 -19.19 -4.23
CA GLN A 520 32.53 -20.36 -3.34
C GLN A 520 32.04 -20.00 -1.93
N ARG A 521 32.47 -18.83 -1.41
CA ARG A 521 32.06 -18.32 -0.10
C ARG A 521 30.55 -18.09 0.04
N LEU A 522 29.83 -17.93 -1.07
CA LEU A 522 28.38 -17.67 -1.09
C LEU A 522 27.56 -18.95 -0.99
N MET A 523 28.16 -20.11 -1.22
CA MET A 523 27.48 -21.41 -1.22
C MET A 523 27.72 -22.19 0.07
N VAL A 524 27.80 -21.47 1.18
CA VAL A 524 27.94 -21.99 2.54
C VAL A 524 26.64 -21.71 3.29
N ASN A 525 26.21 -22.63 4.14
CA ASN A 525 25.01 -22.50 4.97
C ASN A 525 25.28 -22.98 6.40
N ASP A 526 24.28 -22.86 7.27
CA ASP A 526 24.35 -23.29 8.68
C ASP A 526 24.02 -24.78 8.86
N ALA A 527 24.61 -25.69 8.08
CA ALA A 527 24.22 -27.12 8.05
C ALA A 527 24.20 -27.83 9.42
N SER A 528 24.83 -27.28 10.45
CA SER A 528 24.74 -27.78 11.83
C SER A 528 23.42 -27.46 12.54
N SER A 529 22.59 -26.56 11.99
CA SER A 529 21.29 -26.19 12.54
C SER A 529 20.22 -27.21 12.14
N PRO A 530 19.40 -27.70 13.08
CA PRO A 530 18.35 -28.69 12.79
C PRO A 530 17.23 -28.14 11.91
N HIS A 531 17.19 -26.83 11.67
CA HIS A 531 16.16 -26.16 10.88
C HIS A 531 16.56 -25.96 9.40
N VAL A 532 17.80 -26.27 9.01
CA VAL A 532 18.26 -26.08 7.62
C VAL A 532 17.50 -26.98 6.67
N GLY A 533 17.10 -26.42 5.53
CA GLY A 533 16.41 -27.12 4.47
C GLY A 533 14.89 -27.12 4.63
N PHE A 534 14.35 -26.62 5.74
CA PHE A 534 12.92 -26.61 6.06
C PHE A 534 12.40 -25.19 6.25
N ASP A 535 11.19 -24.90 5.75
CA ASP A 535 10.55 -23.57 5.71
C ASP A 535 10.00 -23.19 7.11
N ASP A 536 10.85 -23.37 8.11
CA ASP A 536 10.65 -23.12 9.53
C ASP A 536 11.21 -21.75 9.90
N GLU A 537 10.46 -21.04 10.74
CA GLU A 537 10.83 -19.74 11.28
C GLU A 537 11.89 -19.85 12.40
N ALA A 538 12.04 -21.03 12.99
CA ALA A 538 13.04 -21.27 14.03
C ALA A 538 14.49 -21.16 13.49
N GLY A 539 15.35 -20.54 14.29
CA GLY A 539 16.76 -20.30 13.94
C GLY A 539 17.00 -19.12 12.98
N LEU A 540 16.00 -18.27 12.73
CA LEU A 540 16.13 -17.07 11.89
C LEU A 540 16.52 -15.80 12.64
N GLU A 541 16.61 -15.84 13.97
CA GLU A 541 16.84 -14.70 14.87
C GLU A 541 18.13 -13.91 14.55
N GLY A 542 19.16 -14.57 14.00
CA GLY A 542 20.42 -13.94 13.58
C GLY A 542 20.49 -13.50 12.12
N VAL A 543 19.48 -13.83 11.31
CA VAL A 543 19.46 -13.66 9.84
C VAL A 543 18.43 -12.62 9.39
N GLN A 544 17.58 -12.14 10.30
CA GLN A 544 16.56 -11.12 10.02
C GLN A 544 17.16 -9.72 9.81
N GLY A 545 17.70 -9.48 8.61
CA GLY A 545 18.14 -8.17 8.14
C GLY A 545 18.01 -8.04 6.63
N ARG A 546 17.68 -6.84 6.12
CA ARG A 546 17.78 -6.55 4.68
C ARG A 546 19.26 -6.46 4.29
N LEU A 547 19.67 -7.18 3.24
CA LEU A 547 21.06 -7.26 2.80
C LEU A 547 21.71 -5.89 2.52
N PHE A 548 20.94 -4.90 2.09
CA PHE A 548 21.47 -3.62 1.57
C PHE A 548 21.23 -2.37 2.42
N LYS A 549 20.84 -2.50 3.70
CA LYS A 549 20.75 -1.31 4.56
C LYS A 549 22.15 -0.83 4.96
N ARG A 550 22.55 0.37 4.49
CA ARG A 550 23.67 1.12 5.08
C ARG A 550 23.40 1.25 6.58
N ARG A 551 24.29 0.68 7.42
CA ARG A 551 24.38 1.10 8.83
C ARG A 551 24.84 2.55 8.80
N VAL A 552 23.90 3.49 8.96
CA VAL A 552 24.23 4.87 9.31
C VAL A 552 24.92 4.77 10.66
N LYS A 553 26.23 5.04 10.70
CA LYS A 553 26.92 5.25 11.96
C LYS A 553 26.30 6.52 12.55
N LEU A 554 25.60 6.36 13.67
CA LEU A 554 25.18 7.47 14.53
C LEU A 554 26.42 8.25 15.00
#